data_AF-A0A499PIT8-F1
#
_entry.id   AF-A0A499PIT8-F1
#
_cell.length_a   1.000
_cell.length_b   1.000
_cell.length_c   1.000
_cell.angle_alpha   90.00
_cell.angle_beta   90.00
_cell.angle_gamma   90.00
#
_symmetry.space_group_name_H-M   'P 1'
#
loop_
_entity.id
_entity.type
_entity.pdbx_description
1 polymer ?
#
loop_
_entity_poly.entity_id
_entity_poly.type
_entity_poly.pdbx_seq_one_letter_code
_entity_poly.pdbx_strand_id
1 'polypeptide(L)'
;MPLPPNLAVMLQNAAEPMQVDIPPEDNDNTEEDPYLVENPTLDLEAYANSYTGLAKLYRLIYISDHCPSLRIDALKMAISAVMETYNVMLYQQLHRKLQDVMSTVSLPDVAGGGMQDIPTMDLVWVENKNKKGALKLEKLDLDLKNYKSNSIKESIRRGNDDLGDHHLDCGDLSNALKCYSRARDYCTSGKHVVNMCLNVIKVSVYLQNWSHVLSYVNKAESTPDFSENKEANQHIRTKLKCAAGLAELATKKYKTAAKHFLQANFDSCDYPELISPSNIAMYGGLCALATFDRSELQKNVIFSSSFKLFLELEPQLRDIIFKFYESKYASCLKLLDEIKDNLFLDMYIAPHVN
;
A
#
# COMPACT_ATOMS: atom_id res chain seq x y z
N MET A 1 -32.64 -2.50 62.55
CA MET A 1 -33.14 -1.85 61.32
C MET A 1 -32.08 -0.86 60.83
N PRO A 2 -31.36 -1.16 59.74
CA PRO A 2 -30.63 -0.15 58.98
C PRO A 2 -31.31 0.09 57.61
N LEU A 3 -31.37 1.35 57.19
CA LEU A 3 -31.84 1.86 55.89
C LEU A 3 -30.91 3.02 55.50
N PRO A 4 -30.70 3.33 54.20
CA PRO A 4 -30.34 2.47 53.08
C PRO A 4 -28.98 2.90 52.44
N PRO A 5 -28.35 2.06 51.60
CA PRO A 5 -27.15 2.43 50.86
C PRO A 5 -27.55 3.08 49.53
N ASN A 6 -27.39 4.40 49.39
CA ASN A 6 -27.62 5.04 48.08
C ASN A 6 -26.72 6.26 47.86
N LEU A 7 -25.40 6.04 47.94
CA LEU A 7 -24.41 7.05 47.55
C LEU A 7 -23.17 6.46 46.85
N ALA A 8 -23.26 5.20 46.39
CA ALA A 8 -22.13 4.50 45.74
C ALA A 8 -22.32 4.26 44.22
N VAL A 9 -23.45 4.65 43.62
CA VAL A 9 -23.79 4.27 42.23
C VAL A 9 -23.47 5.34 41.17
N MET A 10 -22.98 6.53 41.53
CA MET A 10 -22.76 7.61 40.55
C MET A 10 -21.31 7.85 40.09
N LEU A 11 -20.38 6.93 40.38
CA LEU A 11 -18.95 7.10 39.99
C LEU A 11 -18.37 5.95 39.15
N GLN A 12 -19.19 5.04 38.62
CA GLN A 12 -18.70 3.84 37.91
C GLN A 12 -18.80 3.85 36.39
N ASN A 13 -19.00 5.01 35.74
CA ASN A 13 -18.97 5.12 34.27
C ASN A 13 -17.84 6.02 33.75
N ALA A 14 -16.64 5.90 34.32
CA ALA A 14 -15.43 6.30 33.62
C ALA A 14 -15.02 5.14 32.70
N ALA A 15 -15.41 5.20 31.43
CA ALA A 15 -14.91 4.28 30.41
C ALA A 15 -13.39 4.43 30.35
N GLU A 16 -12.67 3.38 30.75
CA GLU A 16 -11.22 3.31 30.63
C GLU A 16 -10.81 3.51 29.15
N PRO A 17 -9.74 4.28 28.88
CA PRO A 17 -9.22 4.38 27.53
C PRO A 17 -8.72 3.00 27.11
N MET A 18 -9.32 2.42 26.06
CA MET A 18 -8.88 1.17 25.43
C MET A 18 -7.35 1.17 25.31
N GLN A 19 -6.69 0.34 26.12
CA GLN A 19 -5.31 -0.05 25.90
C GLN A 19 -5.25 -0.67 24.50
N VAL A 20 -4.39 -0.11 23.66
CA VAL A 20 -4.03 -0.72 22.39
C VAL A 20 -3.11 -1.88 22.75
N ASP A 21 -3.71 -3.02 23.07
CA ASP A 21 -2.99 -4.28 23.12
C ASP A 21 -2.50 -4.53 21.69
N ILE A 22 -1.21 -4.28 21.48
CA ILE A 22 -0.48 -4.70 20.30
C ILE A 22 -0.43 -6.23 20.40
N PRO A 23 -1.17 -6.97 19.55
CA PRO A 23 -1.03 -8.42 19.53
C PRO A 23 0.43 -8.75 19.19
N PRO A 24 1.00 -9.84 19.75
CA PRO A 24 2.33 -10.27 19.37
C PRO A 24 2.42 -10.38 17.85
N GLU A 25 3.48 -9.81 17.28
CA GLU A 25 3.79 -9.90 15.87
C GLU A 25 3.98 -11.37 15.51
N ASP A 26 2.93 -12.01 14.98
CA ASP A 26 3.07 -13.22 14.16
C ASP A 26 3.67 -12.77 12.83
N ASN A 27 4.95 -12.40 12.89
CA ASN A 27 5.77 -12.13 11.73
C ASN A 27 6.12 -13.48 11.12
N ASP A 28 5.17 -14.04 10.37
CA ASP A 28 5.38 -15.21 9.51
C ASP A 28 6.19 -14.75 8.28
N ASN A 29 7.38 -14.19 8.54
CA ASN A 29 8.42 -13.90 7.57
C ASN A 29 8.90 -15.25 7.05
N THR A 30 8.20 -15.73 6.03
CA THR A 30 8.70 -16.80 5.19
C THR A 30 9.93 -16.21 4.49
N GLU A 31 11.12 -16.72 4.83
CA GLU A 31 12.35 -16.38 4.11
C GLU A 31 12.12 -16.72 2.63
N GLU A 32 11.89 -15.71 1.81
CA GLU A 32 11.65 -15.86 0.37
C GLU A 32 12.97 -16.25 -0.30
N ASP A 33 12.97 -17.38 -1.01
CA ASP A 33 14.10 -17.77 -1.85
C ASP A 33 14.39 -16.65 -2.87
N PRO A 34 15.62 -16.11 -2.93
CA PRO A 34 15.93 -15.02 -3.85
C PRO A 34 15.88 -15.54 -5.29
N TYR A 35 14.82 -15.20 -6.01
CA TYR A 35 14.73 -15.43 -7.45
C TYR A 35 15.13 -14.16 -8.21
N LEU A 36 15.77 -14.35 -9.36
CA LEU A 36 16.19 -13.26 -10.25
C LEU A 36 15.44 -13.39 -11.57
N VAL A 37 14.83 -12.28 -12.00
CA VAL A 37 14.13 -12.20 -13.28
C VAL A 37 15.07 -11.54 -14.30
N GLU A 38 15.57 -12.34 -15.24
CA GLU A 38 16.54 -11.89 -16.23
C GLU A 38 15.90 -11.23 -17.47
N ASN A 39 14.69 -11.65 -17.87
CA ASN A 39 14.03 -11.21 -19.11
C ASN A 39 12.62 -10.63 -18.89
N PRO A 40 12.47 -9.51 -18.17
CA PRO A 40 11.15 -8.89 -18.04
C PRO A 40 10.74 -8.17 -19.34
N THR A 41 9.45 -8.19 -19.66
CA THR A 41 8.86 -7.32 -20.69
C THR A 41 8.29 -6.04 -20.09
N LEU A 42 8.62 -5.76 -18.83
CA LEU A 42 8.08 -4.66 -18.03
C LEU A 42 8.61 -3.31 -18.52
N ASP A 43 7.71 -2.40 -18.86
CA ASP A 43 8.03 -0.97 -19.01
C ASP A 43 8.09 -0.31 -17.63
N LEU A 44 9.32 -0.05 -17.17
CA LEU A 44 9.59 0.51 -15.85
C LEU A 44 9.03 1.92 -15.68
N GLU A 45 9.04 2.75 -16.73
CA GLU A 45 8.56 4.13 -16.66
C GLU A 45 7.04 4.18 -16.51
N ALA A 46 6.34 3.43 -17.38
CA ALA A 46 4.89 3.31 -17.31
C ALA A 46 4.44 2.71 -15.96
N TYR A 47 5.15 1.68 -15.47
CA TYR A 47 4.86 1.07 -14.18
C TYR A 47 5.05 2.06 -13.03
N ALA A 48 6.17 2.78 -12.97
CA ALA A 48 6.46 3.72 -11.90
C ALA A 48 5.52 4.94 -11.90
N ASN A 49 5.02 5.36 -13.07
CA ASN A 49 4.07 6.46 -13.20
C ASN A 49 2.65 6.10 -12.75
N SER A 50 2.35 4.80 -12.59
CA SER A 50 1.08 4.32 -12.07
C SER A 50 0.96 4.45 -10.54
N TYR A 51 2.05 4.79 -9.85
CA TYR A 51 2.09 4.91 -8.39
C TYR A 51 2.67 6.25 -7.93
N THR A 52 2.35 6.62 -6.69
CA THR A 52 2.85 7.84 -6.05
C THR A 52 3.34 7.57 -4.63
N GLY A 53 4.16 8.47 -4.10
CA GLY A 53 4.67 8.41 -2.72
C GLY A 53 5.47 7.15 -2.40
N LEU A 54 5.28 6.62 -1.20
CA LEU A 54 6.00 5.45 -0.69
C LEU A 54 5.74 4.17 -1.50
N ALA A 55 4.55 4.01 -2.10
CA ALA A 55 4.24 2.86 -2.94
C ALA A 55 5.12 2.78 -4.20
N LYS A 56 5.39 3.94 -4.83
CA LYS A 56 6.32 4.02 -5.96
C LYS A 56 7.74 3.63 -5.52
N LEU A 57 8.17 4.15 -4.37
CA LEU A 57 9.50 3.88 -3.83
C LEU A 57 9.71 2.41 -3.50
N TYR A 58 8.83 1.78 -2.72
CA TYR A 58 8.99 0.38 -2.35
C TYR A 58 8.93 -0.57 -3.53
N ARG A 59 8.09 -0.28 -4.54
CA ARG A 59 8.04 -1.06 -5.78
C ARG A 59 9.31 -0.92 -6.62
N LEU A 60 9.87 0.29 -6.76
CA LEU A 60 11.13 0.49 -7.47
C LEU A 60 12.31 -0.19 -6.75
N ILE A 61 12.32 -0.14 -5.42
CA ILE A 61 13.30 -0.86 -4.60
C ILE A 61 13.17 -2.37 -4.85
N TYR A 62 11.94 -2.89 -4.80
CA TYR A 62 11.66 -4.31 -5.05
C TYR A 62 12.18 -4.78 -6.41
N ILE A 63 11.86 -4.04 -7.48
CA ILE A 63 12.35 -4.34 -8.84
C ILE A 63 13.87 -4.27 -8.89
N SER A 64 14.49 -3.30 -8.21
CA SER A 64 15.95 -3.20 -8.20
C SER A 64 16.64 -4.40 -7.54
N ASP A 65 16.00 -5.06 -6.57
CA ASP A 65 16.53 -6.27 -5.95
C ASP A 65 16.41 -7.49 -6.87
N HIS A 66 15.22 -7.70 -7.44
CA HIS A 66 14.85 -8.93 -8.15
C HIS A 66 15.18 -8.92 -9.66
N CYS A 67 15.45 -7.75 -10.26
CA CYS A 67 15.72 -7.63 -11.68
C CYS A 67 17.09 -6.99 -11.96
N PRO A 68 18.13 -7.77 -12.33
CA PRO A 68 19.46 -7.23 -12.64
C PRO A 68 19.48 -6.27 -13.83
N SER A 69 18.70 -6.55 -14.89
CA SER A 69 18.70 -5.76 -16.13
C SER A 69 18.10 -4.36 -15.93
N LEU A 70 17.05 -4.24 -15.11
CA LEU A 70 16.38 -2.97 -14.80
C LEU A 70 16.93 -2.30 -13.52
N ARG A 71 17.90 -2.91 -12.84
CA ARG A 71 18.37 -2.48 -11.52
C ARG A 71 18.86 -1.03 -11.49
N ILE A 72 19.69 -0.64 -12.46
CA ILE A 72 20.30 0.69 -12.49
C ILE A 72 19.22 1.76 -12.72
N ASP A 73 18.33 1.54 -13.69
CA ASP A 73 17.27 2.50 -14.01
C ASP A 73 16.23 2.59 -12.89
N ALA A 74 15.88 1.47 -12.26
CA ALA A 74 15.01 1.45 -11.08
C ALA A 74 15.60 2.23 -9.91
N LEU A 75 16.91 2.10 -9.66
CA LEU A 75 17.61 2.87 -8.61
C LEU A 75 17.66 4.36 -8.93
N LYS A 76 17.92 4.76 -10.20
CA LYS A 76 17.89 6.17 -10.61
C LYS A 76 16.51 6.79 -10.39
N MET A 77 15.45 6.09 -10.81
CA MET A 77 14.08 6.55 -10.61
C MET A 77 13.70 6.60 -9.12
N ALA A 78 14.15 5.64 -8.32
CA ALA A 78 13.93 5.63 -6.88
C ALA A 78 14.62 6.81 -6.20
N ILE A 79 15.86 7.13 -6.57
CA ILE A 79 16.59 8.30 -6.03
C ILE A 79 15.83 9.59 -6.35
N SER A 80 15.41 9.79 -7.60
CA SER A 80 14.61 10.96 -7.99
C SER A 80 13.31 11.07 -7.19
N ALA A 81 12.60 9.97 -6.98
CA ALA A 81 11.39 9.93 -6.17
C ALA A 81 11.65 10.20 -4.67
N VAL A 82 12.76 9.71 -4.10
CA VAL A 82 13.12 10.01 -2.70
C VAL A 82 13.44 11.48 -2.51
N MET A 83 14.02 12.14 -3.52
CA MET A 83 14.37 13.57 -3.42
C MET A 83 13.16 14.49 -3.21
N GLU A 84 11.96 14.04 -3.63
CA GLU A 84 10.69 14.72 -3.37
C GLU A 84 10.26 14.60 -1.90
N THR A 85 10.67 13.54 -1.21
CA THR A 85 10.36 13.26 0.20
C THR A 85 11.35 13.89 1.18
N TYR A 86 11.18 13.62 2.49
CA TYR A 86 12.12 13.99 3.56
C TYR A 86 12.91 12.78 4.09
N ASN A 87 12.83 11.62 3.44
CA ASN A 87 13.49 10.41 3.88
C ASN A 87 14.98 10.39 3.48
N VAL A 88 15.80 11.03 4.32
CA VAL A 88 17.25 11.13 4.12
C VAL A 88 17.95 9.78 4.28
N MET A 89 17.45 8.92 5.17
CA MET A 89 18.03 7.58 5.40
C MET A 89 17.91 6.71 4.16
N LEU A 90 16.73 6.69 3.56
CA LEU A 90 16.48 5.93 2.33
C LEU A 90 17.31 6.47 1.16
N TYR A 91 17.43 7.79 1.03
CA TYR A 91 18.29 8.41 0.02
C TYR A 91 19.74 7.90 0.11
N GLN A 92 20.32 7.89 1.32
CA GLN A 92 21.68 7.39 1.55
C GLN A 92 21.80 5.90 1.24
N GLN A 93 20.80 5.10 1.62
CA GLN A 93 20.77 3.65 1.34
C GLN A 93 20.73 3.37 -0.17
N LEU A 94 19.89 4.09 -0.92
CA LEU A 94 19.78 3.93 -2.38
C LEU A 94 21.09 4.30 -3.09
N HIS A 95 21.76 5.39 -2.68
CA HIS A 95 23.05 5.76 -3.25
C HIS A 95 24.15 4.74 -2.94
N ARG A 96 24.18 4.18 -1.72
CA ARG A 96 25.12 3.09 -1.39
C ARG A 96 24.87 1.85 -2.26
N LYS A 97 23.61 1.46 -2.42
CA LYS A 97 23.22 0.32 -3.27
C LYS A 97 23.61 0.54 -4.74
N LEU A 98 23.40 1.75 -5.26
CA LEU A 98 23.82 2.12 -6.62
C LEU A 98 25.35 2.02 -6.78
N GLN A 99 26.11 2.51 -5.80
CA GLN A 99 27.57 2.45 -5.82
C GLN A 99 28.10 1.01 -5.78
N ASP A 100 27.51 0.14 -4.95
CA ASP A 100 27.87 -1.29 -4.89
C ASP A 100 27.64 -1.97 -6.24
N VAL A 101 26.46 -1.76 -6.85
CA VAL A 101 26.14 -2.34 -8.18
C VAL A 101 27.15 -1.87 -9.22
N MET A 102 27.50 -0.59 -9.24
CA MET A 102 28.49 -0.08 -10.18
C MET A 102 29.90 -0.64 -9.96
N SER A 103 30.30 -0.86 -8.71
CA SER A 103 31.61 -1.44 -8.39
C SER A 103 31.72 -2.88 -8.90
N THR A 104 30.62 -3.64 -8.90
CA THR A 104 30.58 -5.02 -9.44
C THR A 104 30.58 -5.08 -10.97
N VAL A 105 30.00 -4.08 -11.65
CA VAL A 105 29.99 -3.98 -13.13
C VAL A 105 31.33 -3.46 -13.68
N SER A 106 32.12 -2.77 -12.86
CA SER A 106 33.42 -2.19 -13.24
C SER A 106 34.54 -3.25 -13.26
N LEU A 107 34.44 -4.25 -14.15
CA LEU A 107 35.59 -5.00 -14.67
C LEU A 107 36.06 -4.37 -15.99
N PRO A 108 37.38 -4.33 -16.27
CA PRO A 108 37.96 -3.43 -17.25
C PRO A 108 38.00 -4.07 -18.64
N ASP A 109 36.93 -4.00 -19.43
CA ASP A 109 37.08 -4.25 -20.88
C ASP A 109 35.95 -3.77 -21.82
N VAL A 110 35.27 -2.66 -21.52
CA VAL A 110 34.59 -1.90 -22.61
C VAL A 110 34.65 -0.40 -22.30
N ALA A 111 35.73 0.24 -22.78
CA ALA A 111 35.78 1.67 -22.90
C ALA A 111 34.78 2.13 -23.97
N GLY A 112 33.81 2.96 -23.58
CA GLY A 112 33.09 3.86 -24.49
C GLY A 112 31.58 3.67 -24.53
N GLY A 113 30.86 4.49 -23.75
CA GLY A 113 29.46 4.84 -24.01
C GLY A 113 28.45 4.30 -23.00
N GLY A 114 28.33 4.94 -21.84
CA GLY A 114 27.23 4.67 -20.89
C GLY A 114 27.35 5.31 -19.51
N MET A 115 28.55 5.74 -19.11
CA MET A 115 28.83 6.28 -17.76
C MET A 115 28.36 7.73 -17.50
N GLN A 116 27.50 8.32 -18.33
CA GLN A 116 27.29 9.78 -18.31
C GLN A 116 26.15 10.31 -17.43
N ASP A 117 25.38 9.47 -16.72
CA ASP A 117 24.25 9.99 -15.93
C ASP A 117 24.01 9.20 -14.65
N ILE A 118 25.00 9.23 -13.76
CA ILE A 118 24.96 8.53 -12.48
C ILE A 118 24.84 9.57 -11.36
N PRO A 119 23.70 9.62 -10.66
CA PRO A 119 23.50 10.56 -9.56
C PRO A 119 24.55 10.35 -8.47
N THR A 120 25.33 11.39 -8.20
CA THR A 120 26.24 11.41 -7.04
C THR A 120 25.47 11.79 -5.78
N MET A 121 25.90 11.28 -4.62
CA MET A 121 25.26 11.58 -3.35
C MET A 121 25.51 13.05 -2.98
N ASP A 122 24.45 13.83 -2.87
CA ASP A 122 24.54 15.24 -2.47
C ASP A 122 24.44 15.37 -0.95
N LEU A 123 25.59 15.49 -0.29
CA LEU A 123 25.67 15.69 1.16
C LEU A 123 25.07 17.03 1.62
N VAL A 124 25.11 18.06 0.76
CA VAL A 124 24.51 19.38 1.06
C VAL A 124 22.99 19.27 1.03
N TRP A 125 22.43 18.51 0.10
CA TRP A 125 21.01 18.18 0.08
C TRP A 125 20.58 17.42 1.33
N VAL A 126 21.34 16.40 1.75
CA VAL A 126 21.09 15.62 2.97
C VAL A 126 20.99 16.53 4.19
N GLU A 127 21.98 17.39 4.42
CA GLU A 127 22.00 18.30 5.56
C GLU A 127 20.83 19.30 5.51
N ASN A 128 20.59 19.90 4.34
CA ASN A 128 19.51 20.87 4.15
C ASN A 128 18.13 20.26 4.36
N LYS A 129 17.88 19.05 3.83
CA LYS A 129 16.60 18.37 3.99
C LYS A 129 16.38 17.90 5.42
N ASN A 130 17.41 17.39 6.09
CA ASN A 130 17.32 17.01 7.50
C ASN A 130 16.97 18.23 8.38
N LYS A 131 17.64 19.36 8.16
CA LYS A 131 17.34 20.62 8.86
C LYS A 131 15.93 21.13 8.57
N LYS A 132 15.49 21.11 7.30
CA LYS A 132 14.12 21.50 6.93
C LYS A 132 13.06 20.57 7.52
N GLY A 133 13.31 19.27 7.54
CA GLY A 133 12.44 18.27 8.16
C GLY A 133 12.28 18.54 9.66
N ALA A 134 13.38 18.70 10.38
CA ALA A 134 13.37 19.01 11.82
C ALA A 134 12.62 20.32 12.14
N LEU A 135 12.85 21.38 11.36
CA LEU A 135 12.13 22.66 11.53
C LEU A 135 10.63 22.53 11.23
N LYS A 136 10.24 21.74 10.23
CA LYS A 136 8.83 21.47 9.92
C LYS A 136 8.17 20.69 11.06
N LEU A 137 8.84 19.67 11.60
CA LEU A 137 8.37 18.90 12.75
C LEU A 137 8.15 19.77 13.98
N GLU A 138 9.14 20.59 14.35
CA GLU A 138 9.06 21.49 15.50
C GLU A 138 7.88 22.48 15.36
N LYS A 139 7.68 23.02 14.16
CA LYS A 139 6.56 23.91 13.86
C LYS A 139 5.21 23.19 14.03
N LEU A 140 5.07 21.99 13.45
CA LEU A 140 3.83 21.20 13.56
C LEU A 140 3.52 20.83 15.02
N ASP A 141 4.54 20.48 15.81
CA ASP A 141 4.38 20.22 17.24
C ASP A 141 3.94 21.45 18.04
N LEU A 142 4.50 22.63 17.72
CA LEU A 142 4.10 23.90 18.33
C LEU A 142 2.65 24.25 17.99
N ASP A 143 2.28 24.14 16.71
CA ASP A 143 0.92 24.39 16.23
C ASP A 143 -0.08 23.42 16.90
N LEU A 144 0.26 22.13 17.01
CA LEU A 144 -0.58 21.14 17.69
C LEU A 144 -0.75 21.44 19.18
N LYS A 145 0.31 21.90 19.87
CA LYS A 145 0.21 22.35 21.27
C LYS A 145 -0.72 23.56 21.40
N ASN A 146 -0.62 24.52 20.49
CA ASN A 146 -1.51 25.69 20.45
C ASN A 146 -2.97 25.27 20.22
N TYR A 147 -3.24 24.36 19.28
CA TYR A 147 -4.58 23.83 19.04
C TYR A 147 -5.17 23.10 20.25
N LYS A 148 -4.34 22.35 20.99
CA LYS A 148 -4.72 21.71 22.25
C LYS A 148 -5.05 22.73 23.34
N SER A 149 -4.23 23.77 23.48
CA SER A 149 -4.50 24.87 24.43
C SER A 149 -5.82 25.58 24.13
N ASN A 150 -6.12 25.80 22.86
CA ASN A 150 -7.36 26.44 22.41
C ASN A 150 -8.58 25.50 22.43
N SER A 151 -8.39 24.21 22.69
CA SER A 151 -9.45 23.19 22.79
C SER A 151 -10.34 23.07 21.55
N ILE A 152 -9.80 23.33 20.36
CA ILE A 152 -10.54 23.23 19.09
C ILE A 152 -10.35 21.82 18.50
N LYS A 153 -11.36 20.96 18.61
CA LYS A 153 -11.28 19.54 18.19
C LYS A 153 -10.85 19.37 16.73
N GLU A 154 -11.42 20.12 15.80
CA GLU A 154 -11.10 19.99 14.36
C GLU A 154 -9.65 20.39 14.07
N SER A 155 -9.14 21.45 14.72
CA SER A 155 -7.74 21.86 14.57
C SER A 155 -6.77 20.83 15.15
N ILE A 156 -7.11 20.21 16.29
CA ILE A 156 -6.31 19.13 16.86
C ILE A 156 -6.33 17.91 15.93
N ARG A 157 -7.49 17.56 15.36
CA ARG A 157 -7.62 16.44 14.42
C ARG A 157 -6.73 16.65 13.18
N ARG A 158 -6.87 17.80 12.50
CA ARG A 158 -6.03 18.15 11.34
C ARG A 158 -4.55 18.21 11.69
N GLY A 159 -4.20 18.81 12.83
CA GLY A 159 -2.81 18.86 13.28
C GLY A 159 -2.19 17.48 13.52
N ASN A 160 -2.96 16.48 13.97
CA ASN A 160 -2.47 15.10 14.05
C ASN A 160 -2.34 14.44 12.67
N ASP A 161 -3.24 14.74 11.73
CA ASP A 161 -3.13 14.24 10.34
C ASP A 161 -1.88 14.82 9.66
N ASP A 162 -1.67 16.14 9.75
CA ASP A 162 -0.50 16.83 9.18
C ASP A 162 0.83 16.30 9.76
N LEU A 163 0.83 15.98 11.05
CA LEU A 163 1.97 15.37 11.73
C LEU A 163 2.20 13.92 11.26
N GLY A 164 1.13 13.16 11.06
CA GLY A 164 1.19 11.81 10.49
C GLY A 164 1.75 11.80 9.07
N ASP A 165 1.27 12.71 8.22
CA ASP A 165 1.74 12.88 6.84
C ASP A 165 3.23 13.25 6.82
N HIS A 166 3.66 14.14 7.71
CA HIS A 166 5.08 14.48 7.82
C HIS A 166 5.94 13.30 8.26
N HIS A 167 5.47 12.50 9.22
CA HIS A 167 6.18 11.27 9.62
C HIS A 167 6.26 10.25 8.48
N LEU A 168 5.20 10.11 7.66
CA LEU A 168 5.23 9.30 6.44
C LEU A 168 6.29 9.79 5.45
N ASP A 169 6.36 11.11 5.20
CA ASP A 169 7.37 11.69 4.31
C ASP A 169 8.81 11.47 4.80
N CYS A 170 8.99 11.40 6.12
CA CYS A 170 10.27 11.11 6.77
C CYS A 170 10.60 9.61 6.79
N GLY A 171 9.63 8.73 6.51
CA GLY A 171 9.77 7.27 6.58
C GLY A 171 9.54 6.66 7.96
N ASP A 172 9.03 7.41 8.93
CA ASP A 172 8.74 6.93 10.29
C ASP A 172 7.29 6.44 10.38
N LEU A 173 7.09 5.19 9.96
CA LEU A 173 5.77 4.56 9.91
C LEU A 173 5.15 4.37 11.32
N SER A 174 5.96 4.06 12.33
CA SER A 174 5.48 3.82 13.69
C SER A 174 4.92 5.08 14.34
N ASN A 175 5.60 6.22 14.19
CA ASN A 175 5.09 7.48 14.73
C ASN A 175 3.95 8.05 13.89
N ALA A 176 3.93 7.83 12.58
CA ALA A 176 2.78 8.15 11.73
C ALA A 176 1.51 7.45 12.23
N LEU A 177 1.58 6.14 12.49
CA LEU A 177 0.44 5.35 12.99
C LEU A 177 -0.09 5.88 14.34
N LYS A 178 0.82 6.26 15.25
CA LYS A 178 0.46 6.86 16.55
C LYS A 178 -0.26 8.20 16.39
N CYS A 179 0.17 9.03 15.43
CA CYS A 179 -0.46 10.32 15.16
C CYS A 179 -1.90 10.15 14.65
N TYR A 180 -2.13 9.31 13.65
CA TYR A 180 -3.48 9.03 13.16
C TYR A 180 -4.37 8.37 14.23
N SER A 181 -3.79 7.50 15.07
CA SER A 181 -4.54 6.87 16.17
C SER A 181 -4.99 7.88 17.23
N ARG A 182 -4.17 8.90 17.51
CA ARG A 182 -4.54 10.02 18.41
C ARG A 182 -5.63 10.92 17.83
N ALA A 183 -5.71 11.04 16.51
CA ALA A 183 -6.75 11.84 15.85
C ALA A 183 -8.18 11.29 16.11
N ARG A 184 -8.30 9.99 16.43
CA ARG A 184 -9.56 9.28 16.69
C ARG A 184 -10.46 9.98 17.70
N ASP A 185 -9.90 10.40 18.83
CA ASP A 185 -10.68 10.94 19.95
C ASP A 185 -11.26 12.34 19.64
N TYR A 186 -10.80 12.95 18.54
CA TYR A 186 -11.25 14.25 18.04
C TYR A 186 -12.19 14.14 16.83
N CYS A 187 -12.54 12.93 16.39
CA CYS A 187 -13.51 12.71 15.33
C CYS A 187 -14.95 13.00 15.79
N THR A 188 -15.63 13.92 15.12
CA THR A 188 -17.02 14.34 15.43
C THR A 188 -18.07 13.88 14.41
N SER A 189 -17.67 13.35 13.25
CA SER A 189 -18.55 12.92 12.16
C SER A 189 -18.07 11.58 11.61
N GLY A 190 -18.97 10.78 11.02
CA GLY A 190 -18.60 9.54 10.34
C GLY A 190 -17.55 9.75 9.23
N LYS A 191 -17.58 10.90 8.53
CA LYS A 191 -16.53 11.25 7.54
C LYS A 191 -15.14 11.34 8.17
N HIS A 192 -15.04 11.89 9.39
CA HIS A 192 -13.76 11.97 10.11
C HIS A 192 -13.25 10.58 10.48
N VAL A 193 -14.15 9.69 10.93
CA VAL A 193 -13.81 8.30 11.27
C VAL A 193 -13.32 7.54 10.03
N VAL A 194 -14.02 7.66 8.90
CA VAL A 194 -13.67 6.98 7.65
C VAL A 194 -12.31 7.47 7.12
N ASN A 195 -12.07 8.79 7.09
CA ASN A 195 -10.78 9.33 6.65
C ASN A 195 -9.62 8.87 7.54
N MET A 196 -9.83 8.89 8.86
CA MET A 196 -8.84 8.35 9.81
C MET A 196 -8.58 6.86 9.55
N CYS A 197 -9.63 6.05 9.30
CA CYS A 197 -9.45 4.64 8.97
C CYS A 197 -8.63 4.45 7.68
N LEU A 198 -8.86 5.25 6.64
CA LEU A 198 -8.06 5.19 5.40
C LEU A 198 -6.58 5.48 5.64
N ASN A 199 -6.27 6.50 6.45
CA ASN A 199 -4.88 6.83 6.80
C ASN A 199 -4.22 5.71 7.62
N VAL A 200 -4.93 5.14 8.59
CA VAL A 200 -4.44 3.99 9.36
C VAL A 200 -4.19 2.80 8.46
N ILE A 201 -5.13 2.45 7.57
CA ILE A 201 -4.98 1.36 6.59
C ILE A 201 -3.72 1.57 5.74
N LYS A 202 -3.50 2.78 5.22
CA LYS A 202 -2.32 3.12 4.41
C LYS A 202 -1.01 2.80 5.17
N VAL A 203 -0.89 3.27 6.41
CA VAL A 203 0.32 3.01 7.23
C VAL A 203 0.44 1.53 7.58
N SER A 204 -0.67 0.87 7.94
CA SER A 204 -0.69 -0.55 8.30
C SER A 204 -0.28 -1.45 7.14
N VAL A 205 -0.60 -1.08 5.89
CA VAL A 205 -0.10 -1.83 4.71
C VAL A 205 1.42 -1.70 4.59
N TYR A 206 2.00 -0.50 4.77
CA TYR A 206 3.45 -0.33 4.72
C TYR A 206 4.17 -1.04 5.88
N LEU A 207 3.52 -1.19 7.03
CA LEU A 207 4.00 -2.01 8.15
C LEU A 207 3.70 -3.52 7.98
N GLN A 208 3.05 -3.93 6.89
CA GLN A 208 2.63 -5.30 6.60
C GLN A 208 1.73 -5.91 7.71
N ASN A 209 1.00 -5.07 8.46
CA ASN A 209 0.06 -5.53 9.48
C ASN A 209 -1.34 -5.73 8.89
N TRP A 210 -1.55 -6.89 8.27
CA TRP A 210 -2.77 -7.20 7.50
C TRP A 210 -4.02 -7.38 8.37
N SER A 211 -3.88 -7.89 9.60
CA SER A 211 -5.00 -8.04 10.54
C SER A 211 -5.56 -6.67 10.97
N HIS A 212 -4.67 -5.70 11.16
CA HIS A 212 -5.02 -4.32 11.47
C HIS A 212 -5.76 -3.65 10.30
N VAL A 213 -5.31 -3.88 9.06
CA VAL A 213 -5.99 -3.40 7.84
C VAL A 213 -7.44 -3.89 7.80
N LEU A 214 -7.68 -5.20 7.94
CA LEU A 214 -9.04 -5.77 7.89
C LEU A 214 -9.94 -5.23 9.01
N SER A 215 -9.39 -5.06 10.21
CA SER A 215 -10.13 -4.51 11.36
C SER A 215 -10.61 -3.07 11.09
N TYR A 216 -9.76 -2.24 10.49
CA TYR A 216 -10.10 -0.85 10.16
C TYR A 216 -10.97 -0.72 8.91
N VAL A 217 -10.87 -1.65 7.95
CA VAL A 217 -11.84 -1.74 6.85
C VAL A 217 -13.23 -2.02 7.39
N ASN A 218 -13.38 -3.05 8.24
CA ASN A 218 -14.67 -3.39 8.85
C ASN A 218 -15.24 -2.22 9.64
N LYS A 219 -14.40 -1.50 10.40
CA LYS A 219 -14.79 -0.30 11.15
C LYS A 219 -15.25 0.85 10.25
N ALA A 220 -14.57 1.08 9.13
CA ALA A 220 -14.97 2.10 8.16
C ALA A 220 -16.31 1.75 7.51
N GLU A 221 -16.51 0.48 7.14
CA GLU A 221 -17.75 0.00 6.52
C GLU A 221 -18.94 0.01 7.49
N SER A 222 -18.71 -0.24 8.78
CA SER A 222 -19.75 -0.22 9.82
C SER A 222 -20.16 1.18 10.28
N THR A 223 -19.54 2.25 9.77
CA THR A 223 -19.84 3.62 10.19
C THR A 223 -21.20 4.06 9.62
N PRO A 224 -22.16 4.54 10.45
CA PRO A 224 -23.56 4.78 10.03
C PRO A 224 -23.69 5.69 8.80
N ASP A 225 -23.02 6.86 8.82
CA ASP A 225 -23.05 7.87 7.76
C ASP A 225 -22.48 7.36 6.41
N PHE A 226 -21.64 6.32 6.45
CA PHE A 226 -21.01 5.73 5.26
C PHE A 226 -21.95 4.75 4.53
N SER A 227 -22.83 4.10 5.28
CA SER A 227 -23.73 3.08 4.78
C SER A 227 -24.89 3.67 3.94
N GLU A 228 -25.33 4.89 4.27
CA GLU A 228 -26.52 5.54 3.71
C GLU A 228 -26.25 6.23 2.36
N ASN A 229 -25.09 6.86 2.17
CA ASN A 229 -24.73 7.58 0.94
C ASN A 229 -23.85 6.75 -0.01
N LYS A 230 -24.43 5.70 -0.62
CA LYS A 230 -23.69 4.72 -1.45
C LYS A 230 -22.98 5.35 -2.65
N GLU A 231 -23.63 6.26 -3.37
CA GLU A 231 -23.07 6.86 -4.59
C GLU A 231 -21.93 7.85 -4.28
N ALA A 232 -22.11 8.74 -3.31
CA ALA A 232 -21.07 9.70 -2.92
C ALA A 232 -19.81 9.03 -2.35
N ASN A 233 -19.99 7.88 -1.68
CA ASN A 233 -18.91 7.13 -1.05
C ASN A 233 -18.33 6.01 -1.93
N GLN A 234 -18.72 5.91 -3.20
CA GLN A 234 -18.30 4.81 -4.07
C GLN A 234 -16.77 4.72 -4.25
N HIS A 235 -16.10 5.87 -4.31
CA HIS A 235 -14.64 5.97 -4.35
C HIS A 235 -13.98 5.39 -3.09
N ILE A 236 -14.50 5.73 -1.91
CA ILE A 236 -13.99 5.20 -0.64
C ILE A 236 -14.27 3.70 -0.53
N ARG A 237 -15.47 3.25 -0.91
CA ARG A 237 -15.82 1.81 -0.93
C ARG A 237 -14.84 1.03 -1.80
N THR A 238 -14.53 1.55 -2.97
CA THR A 238 -13.54 0.94 -3.87
C THR A 238 -12.17 0.83 -3.19
N LYS A 239 -11.68 1.90 -2.56
CA LYS A 239 -10.41 1.89 -1.80
C LYS A 239 -10.41 0.87 -0.66
N LEU A 240 -11.50 0.79 0.11
CA LEU A 240 -11.64 -0.18 1.20
C LEU A 240 -11.65 -1.62 0.68
N LYS A 241 -12.36 -1.91 -0.41
CA LYS A 241 -12.36 -3.24 -1.04
C LYS A 241 -11.00 -3.61 -1.61
N CYS A 242 -10.28 -2.66 -2.20
CA CYS A 242 -8.92 -2.89 -2.69
C CYS A 242 -7.94 -3.21 -1.53
N ALA A 243 -8.00 -2.44 -0.43
CA ALA A 243 -7.18 -2.68 0.74
C ALA A 243 -7.50 -4.02 1.43
N ALA A 244 -8.78 -4.37 1.55
CA ALA A 244 -9.20 -5.68 2.07
C ALA A 244 -8.76 -6.83 1.15
N GLY A 245 -8.88 -6.66 -0.17
CA GLY A 245 -8.40 -7.63 -1.15
C GLY A 245 -6.89 -7.89 -1.01
N LEU A 246 -6.11 -6.81 -0.84
CA LEU A 246 -4.67 -6.90 -0.65
C LEU A 246 -4.30 -7.60 0.67
N ALA A 247 -4.97 -7.29 1.77
CA ALA A 247 -4.74 -7.96 3.06
C ALA A 247 -5.12 -9.45 3.03
N GLU A 248 -6.21 -9.81 2.36
CA GLU A 248 -6.61 -11.21 2.16
C GLU A 248 -5.64 -11.96 1.23
N LEU A 249 -5.09 -11.28 0.20
CA LEU A 249 -4.06 -11.84 -0.68
C LEU A 249 -2.80 -12.17 0.12
N ALA A 250 -2.28 -11.21 0.90
CA ALA A 250 -1.09 -11.40 1.72
C ALA A 250 -1.25 -12.50 2.77
N THR A 251 -2.46 -12.70 3.30
CA THR A 251 -2.78 -13.79 4.22
C THR A 251 -3.15 -15.11 3.52
N LYS A 252 -2.86 -15.24 2.22
CA LYS A 252 -3.05 -16.43 1.37
C LYS A 252 -4.52 -16.88 1.23
N LYS A 253 -5.48 -16.00 1.51
CA LYS A 253 -6.92 -16.26 1.37
C LYS A 253 -7.41 -15.80 -0.01
N TYR A 254 -6.99 -16.50 -1.05
CA TYR A 254 -7.20 -16.10 -2.44
C TYR A 254 -8.69 -15.99 -2.83
N LYS A 255 -9.57 -16.86 -2.30
CA LYS A 255 -10.99 -16.84 -2.66
C LYS A 255 -11.72 -15.60 -2.13
N THR A 256 -11.40 -15.14 -0.92
CA THR A 256 -11.95 -13.90 -0.34
C THR A 256 -11.30 -12.68 -0.97
N ALA A 257 -9.99 -12.72 -1.23
CA ALA A 257 -9.28 -11.68 -1.96
C ALA A 257 -9.91 -11.41 -3.33
N ALA A 258 -10.15 -12.45 -4.13
CA ALA A 258 -10.84 -12.36 -5.43
C ALA A 258 -12.20 -11.68 -5.29
N LYS A 259 -13.03 -12.09 -4.31
CA LYS A 259 -14.35 -11.49 -4.09
C LYS A 259 -14.27 -10.00 -3.77
N HIS A 260 -13.25 -9.55 -3.04
CA HIS A 260 -13.05 -8.13 -2.74
C HIS A 260 -12.59 -7.35 -3.98
N PHE A 261 -11.61 -7.85 -4.73
CA PHE A 261 -11.13 -7.20 -5.96
C PHE A 261 -12.23 -7.08 -7.03
N LEU A 262 -13.04 -8.13 -7.21
CA LEU A 262 -14.16 -8.12 -8.18
C LEU A 262 -15.30 -7.15 -7.81
N GLN A 263 -15.35 -6.65 -6.57
CA GLN A 263 -16.31 -5.63 -6.12
C GLN A 263 -15.80 -4.20 -6.31
N ALA A 264 -14.53 -4.02 -6.72
CA ALA A 264 -13.98 -2.72 -7.04
C ALA A 264 -14.69 -2.10 -8.26
N ASN A 265 -14.86 -0.77 -8.24
CA ASN A 265 -15.43 -0.03 -9.38
C ASN A 265 -14.31 0.67 -10.15
N PHE A 266 -14.24 0.43 -11.46
CA PHE A 266 -13.22 0.95 -12.36
C PHE A 266 -13.14 2.49 -12.36
N ASP A 267 -14.29 3.18 -12.43
CA ASP A 267 -14.35 4.64 -12.52
C ASP A 267 -13.87 5.35 -11.25
N SER A 268 -13.76 4.60 -10.16
CA SER A 268 -13.48 5.07 -8.81
C SER A 268 -12.17 4.51 -8.25
N CYS A 269 -11.33 3.95 -9.13
CA CYS A 269 -10.18 3.13 -8.78
C CYS A 269 -8.85 3.89 -8.64
N ASP A 270 -8.90 5.22 -8.53
CA ASP A 270 -7.69 6.03 -8.38
C ASP A 270 -7.12 5.91 -6.96
N TYR A 271 -6.16 5.00 -6.80
CA TYR A 271 -5.45 4.78 -5.53
C TYR A 271 -3.95 4.50 -5.69
N PRO A 272 -3.20 5.43 -6.33
CA PRO A 272 -1.79 5.24 -6.70
C PRO A 272 -0.85 5.09 -5.50
N GLU A 273 -1.29 5.49 -4.31
CA GLU A 273 -0.56 5.30 -3.06
C GLU A 273 -0.56 3.84 -2.57
N LEU A 274 -1.40 2.97 -3.13
CA LEU A 274 -1.53 1.58 -2.71
C LEU A 274 -1.45 0.60 -3.89
N ILE A 275 -2.37 0.72 -4.85
CA ILE A 275 -2.61 -0.28 -5.89
C ILE A 275 -3.12 0.38 -7.18
N SER A 276 -2.65 -0.12 -8.33
CA SER A 276 -3.09 0.34 -9.64
C SER A 276 -4.33 -0.45 -10.13
N PRO A 277 -5.12 0.10 -11.06
CA PRO A 277 -6.19 -0.65 -11.72
C PRO A 277 -5.70 -1.95 -12.40
N SER A 278 -4.51 -1.91 -13.02
CA SER A 278 -3.87 -3.11 -13.60
C SER A 278 -3.57 -4.17 -12.55
N ASN A 279 -3.04 -3.79 -11.38
CA ASN A 279 -2.85 -4.73 -10.27
C ASN A 279 -4.18 -5.37 -9.83
N ILE A 280 -5.28 -4.63 -9.79
CA ILE A 280 -6.59 -5.19 -9.40
C ILE A 280 -7.08 -6.20 -10.42
N ALA A 281 -6.88 -5.93 -11.71
CA ALA A 281 -7.16 -6.89 -12.78
C ALA A 281 -6.36 -8.18 -12.56
N MET A 282 -5.05 -8.06 -12.39
CA MET A 282 -4.12 -9.19 -12.19
C MET A 282 -4.43 -9.99 -10.93
N TYR A 283 -4.49 -9.34 -9.77
CA TYR A 283 -4.72 -9.99 -8.48
C TYR A 283 -6.10 -10.62 -8.43
N GLY A 284 -7.14 -9.88 -8.84
CA GLY A 284 -8.51 -10.37 -8.87
C GLY A 284 -8.69 -11.53 -9.85
N GLY A 285 -8.14 -11.41 -11.05
CA GLY A 285 -8.26 -12.41 -12.11
C GLY A 285 -7.51 -13.71 -11.79
N LEU A 286 -6.27 -13.64 -11.31
CA LEU A 286 -5.48 -14.81 -10.93
C LEU A 286 -6.07 -15.51 -9.70
N CYS A 287 -6.46 -14.75 -8.66
CA CYS A 287 -7.09 -15.34 -7.48
C CYS A 287 -8.43 -16.01 -7.82
N ALA A 288 -9.24 -15.40 -8.70
CA ALA A 288 -10.49 -15.98 -9.16
C ALA A 288 -10.23 -17.25 -9.98
N LEU A 289 -9.27 -17.21 -10.91
CA LEU A 289 -8.90 -18.37 -11.73
C LEU A 289 -8.45 -19.57 -10.89
N ALA A 290 -7.70 -19.31 -9.81
CA ALA A 290 -7.19 -20.35 -8.92
C ALA A 290 -8.25 -20.94 -7.96
N THR A 291 -9.33 -20.21 -7.62
CA THR A 291 -10.22 -20.59 -6.52
C THR A 291 -11.70 -20.70 -6.84
N PHE A 292 -12.17 -20.09 -7.94
CA PHE A 292 -13.57 -20.11 -8.31
C PHE A 292 -13.91 -21.38 -9.09
N ASP A 293 -15.12 -21.88 -8.87
CA ASP A 293 -15.66 -22.91 -9.75
C ASP A 293 -16.08 -22.30 -11.11
N ARG A 294 -16.42 -23.17 -12.06
CA ARG A 294 -16.78 -22.77 -13.43
C ARG A 294 -17.97 -21.81 -13.47
N SER A 295 -18.94 -21.96 -12.56
CA SER A 295 -20.14 -21.12 -12.47
C SER A 295 -19.81 -19.75 -11.87
N GLU A 296 -19.02 -19.73 -10.80
CA GLU A 296 -18.51 -18.52 -10.16
C GLU A 296 -17.66 -17.70 -11.13
N LEU A 297 -16.77 -18.34 -11.89
CA LEU A 297 -15.91 -17.66 -12.88
C LEU A 297 -16.74 -17.05 -14.02
N GLN A 298 -17.73 -17.80 -14.52
CA GLN A 298 -18.62 -17.31 -15.57
C GLN A 298 -19.40 -16.08 -15.11
N LYS A 299 -20.03 -16.17 -13.92
CA LYS A 299 -20.91 -15.12 -13.41
C LYS A 299 -20.15 -13.88 -12.94
N ASN A 300 -19.08 -14.07 -12.16
CA ASN A 300 -18.44 -12.98 -11.43
C ASN A 300 -17.26 -12.35 -12.18
N VAL A 301 -16.70 -13.03 -13.18
CA VAL A 301 -15.55 -12.53 -13.96
C VAL A 301 -15.95 -12.30 -15.41
N ILE A 302 -16.39 -13.34 -16.13
CA ILE A 302 -16.63 -13.28 -17.58
C ILE A 302 -17.84 -12.40 -17.94
N PHE A 303 -18.95 -12.53 -17.21
CA PHE A 303 -20.17 -11.75 -17.44
C PHE A 303 -20.28 -10.50 -16.55
N SER A 304 -19.27 -10.20 -15.74
CA SER A 304 -19.25 -8.99 -14.93
C SER A 304 -18.93 -7.78 -15.80
N SER A 305 -19.91 -6.91 -16.01
CA SER A 305 -19.72 -5.66 -16.74
C SER A 305 -18.70 -4.74 -16.06
N SER A 306 -18.65 -4.75 -14.73
CA SER A 306 -17.71 -3.94 -13.95
C SER A 306 -16.29 -4.43 -14.07
N PHE A 307 -16.08 -5.75 -13.94
CA PHE A 307 -14.73 -6.32 -13.99
C PHE A 307 -14.16 -6.44 -15.40
N LYS A 308 -15.03 -6.47 -16.42
CA LYS A 308 -14.62 -6.45 -17.83
C LYS A 308 -13.71 -5.25 -18.15
N LEU A 309 -13.99 -4.08 -17.57
CA LEU A 309 -13.18 -2.87 -17.78
C LEU A 309 -11.75 -3.05 -17.25
N PHE A 310 -11.58 -3.71 -16.11
CA PHE A 310 -10.25 -4.06 -15.58
C PHE A 310 -9.53 -5.07 -16.47
N LEU A 311 -10.23 -6.10 -16.97
CA LEU A 311 -9.66 -7.09 -17.89
C LEU A 311 -9.29 -6.53 -19.26
N GLU A 312 -9.83 -5.39 -19.66
CA GLU A 312 -9.42 -4.69 -20.89
C GLU A 312 -8.04 -4.03 -20.75
N LEU A 313 -7.60 -3.71 -19.54
CA LEU A 313 -6.23 -3.24 -19.27
C LEU A 313 -5.19 -4.35 -19.45
N GLU A 314 -5.56 -5.59 -19.12
CA GLU A 314 -4.66 -6.75 -19.12
C GLU A 314 -5.17 -7.84 -20.09
N PRO A 315 -5.00 -7.65 -21.43
CA PRO A 315 -5.55 -8.55 -22.44
C PRO A 315 -4.99 -9.97 -22.35
N GLN A 316 -3.74 -10.15 -21.93
CA GLN A 316 -3.14 -11.48 -21.73
C GLN A 316 -3.87 -12.26 -20.63
N LEU A 317 -4.17 -11.62 -19.49
CA LEU A 317 -4.93 -12.25 -18.41
C LEU A 317 -6.35 -12.61 -18.83
N ARG A 318 -7.00 -11.70 -19.58
CA ARG A 318 -8.32 -11.96 -20.15
C ARG A 318 -8.32 -13.22 -21.01
N ASP A 319 -7.34 -13.36 -21.90
CA ASP A 319 -7.21 -14.51 -22.79
C ASP A 319 -6.90 -15.80 -22.03
N ILE A 320 -6.10 -15.75 -20.95
CA ILE A 320 -5.87 -16.87 -20.03
C ILE A 320 -7.20 -17.35 -19.44
N ILE A 321 -8.00 -16.44 -18.88
CA ILE A 321 -9.30 -16.77 -18.24
C ILE A 321 -10.27 -17.39 -19.26
N PHE A 322 -10.37 -16.83 -20.47
CA PHE A 322 -11.22 -17.39 -21.52
C PHE A 322 -10.76 -18.77 -21.98
N LYS A 323 -9.45 -18.97 -22.20
CA LYS A 323 -8.91 -20.27 -22.60
C LYS A 323 -9.12 -21.33 -21.53
N PHE A 324 -8.98 -20.97 -20.25
CA PHE A 324 -9.30 -21.86 -19.15
C PHE A 324 -10.78 -22.26 -19.15
N TYR A 325 -11.68 -21.28 -19.33
CA TYR A 325 -13.12 -21.53 -19.40
C TYR A 325 -13.52 -22.38 -20.61
N GLU A 326 -12.89 -22.19 -21.77
CA GLU A 326 -13.09 -22.99 -22.98
C GLU A 326 -12.41 -24.38 -22.95
N SER A 327 -11.81 -24.76 -21.82
CA SER A 327 -11.08 -26.02 -21.64
C SER A 327 -9.84 -26.18 -22.55
N LYS A 328 -9.25 -25.06 -23.01
CA LYS A 328 -8.02 -25.02 -23.81
C LYS A 328 -6.77 -24.89 -22.92
N TYR A 329 -6.56 -25.88 -22.04
CA TYR A 329 -5.55 -25.81 -20.98
C TYR A 329 -4.10 -25.66 -21.47
N ALA A 330 -3.73 -26.31 -22.58
CA ALA A 330 -2.37 -26.20 -23.11
C ALA A 330 -1.99 -24.75 -23.49
N SER A 331 -2.91 -24.04 -24.15
CA SER A 331 -2.71 -22.62 -24.49
C SER A 331 -2.81 -21.72 -23.27
N CYS A 332 -3.65 -22.07 -22.29
CA CYS A 332 -3.77 -21.34 -21.03
C CYS A 332 -2.44 -21.37 -20.25
N LEU A 333 -1.88 -22.57 -20.04
CA LEU A 333 -0.62 -22.76 -19.32
C LEU A 333 0.54 -22.06 -20.01
N LYS A 334 0.62 -22.15 -21.34
CA LYS A 334 1.64 -21.42 -22.10
C LYS A 334 1.59 -19.91 -21.87
N LEU A 335 0.40 -19.31 -21.91
CA LEU A 335 0.25 -17.88 -21.64
C LEU A 335 0.55 -17.53 -20.17
N LEU A 336 0.23 -18.44 -19.24
CA LEU A 336 0.53 -18.24 -17.82
C LEU A 336 2.05 -18.23 -17.57
N ASP A 337 2.78 -19.13 -18.24
CA ASP A 337 4.25 -19.16 -18.21
C ASP A 337 4.86 -17.89 -18.82
N GLU A 338 4.28 -17.36 -19.89
CA GLU A 338 4.75 -16.11 -20.53
C GLU A 338 4.62 -14.87 -19.62
N ILE A 339 3.61 -14.83 -18.74
CA ILE A 339 3.45 -13.71 -17.80
C ILE A 339 4.17 -13.91 -16.46
N LYS A 340 4.65 -15.12 -16.18
CA LYS A 340 5.21 -15.52 -14.88
C LYS A 340 6.37 -14.63 -14.43
N ASP A 341 7.29 -14.35 -15.35
CA ASP A 341 8.47 -13.51 -15.07
C ASP A 341 8.09 -12.08 -14.67
N ASN A 342 7.02 -11.53 -15.25
CA ASN A 342 6.53 -10.20 -14.88
C ASN A 342 5.80 -10.21 -13.53
N LEU A 343 5.11 -11.31 -13.17
CA LEU A 343 4.44 -11.46 -11.86
C LEU A 343 5.45 -11.46 -10.72
N PHE A 344 6.62 -12.06 -10.95
CA PHE A 344 7.75 -12.05 -10.03
C PHE A 344 8.37 -10.66 -9.81
N LEU A 345 8.07 -9.67 -10.65
CA LEU A 345 8.51 -8.29 -10.42
C LEU A 345 7.52 -7.44 -9.62
N ASP A 346 6.35 -7.99 -9.31
CA ASP A 346 5.34 -7.27 -8.54
C ASP A 346 5.40 -7.64 -7.05
N MET A 347 5.68 -6.60 -6.24
CA MET A 347 5.94 -6.68 -4.80
C MET A 347 4.95 -7.52 -4.00
N TYR A 348 3.66 -7.53 -4.35
CA TYR A 348 2.64 -8.18 -3.53
C TYR A 348 2.20 -9.53 -4.06
N ILE A 349 2.33 -9.81 -5.36
CA ILE A 349 1.91 -11.10 -5.92
C ILE A 349 3.05 -12.11 -6.02
N ALA A 350 4.29 -11.64 -6.17
CA ALA A 350 5.49 -12.46 -6.26
C ALA A 350 5.54 -13.63 -5.25
N PRO A 351 5.27 -13.43 -3.95
CA PRO A 351 5.33 -14.50 -2.94
C PRO A 351 4.25 -15.58 -3.12
N HIS A 352 3.25 -15.33 -3.97
CA HIS A 352 2.11 -16.20 -4.23
C HIS A 352 2.15 -16.86 -5.62
N VAL A 353 3.20 -16.64 -6.41
CA VAL A 353 3.31 -17.16 -7.78
C VAL A 353 3.57 -18.68 -7.81
N ASN A 354 4.21 -19.24 -6.78
CA ASN A 354 4.63 -20.64 -6.72
C ASN A 354 3.59 -21.59 -6.11
#